data_AF-B9BUX3-F1
#
_entry.id   AF-B9BUX3-F1
#
_cell.length_a   1.000
_cell.length_b   1.000
_cell.length_c   1.000
_cell.angle_alpha   90.00
_cell.angle_beta   90.00
_cell.angle_gamma   90.00
#
_symmetry.space_group_name_H-M   'P 1'
#
loop_
_entity.id
_entity.type
_entity.pdbx_description
1 polymer ?
#
loop_
_entity_poly.entity_id
_entity_poly.type
_entity_poly.pdbx_seq_one_letter_code
_entity_poly.pdbx_strand_id
1 'polypeptide(L)'
;MSVTFHRIGSDMKSFSQNVLKPMPGKKTLGRLILGGKATATRAYELAEWLKLRPFLGLGKPENITGQDWQEKIDGHTGIIYFFGYWRQDGDSGDALSGGHIDLWNKDTLTPSFASFWRFRLGRRTMPDLRSWFRPGGNENWISDLAASKEILFWEVR
;
A
#
# COMPACT_ATOMS: atom_id res chain seq x y z
N MET A 1 8.56 1.40 -3.53
CA MET A 1 8.67 2.47 -2.52
C MET A 1 10.01 2.54 -1.78
N SER A 2 10.55 1.47 -1.20
CA SER A 2 11.84 1.54 -0.45
C SER A 2 13.02 2.15 -1.22
N VAL A 3 13.17 1.80 -2.50
CA VAL A 3 14.23 2.39 -3.36
C VAL A 3 14.06 3.92 -3.50
N THR A 4 12.83 4.42 -3.49
CA THR A 4 12.56 5.87 -3.51
C THR A 4 13.14 6.53 -2.26
N PHE A 5 12.92 5.95 -1.07
CA PHE A 5 13.50 6.46 0.17
C PHE A 5 15.04 6.43 0.16
N HIS A 6 15.63 5.35 -0.37
CA HIS A 6 17.09 5.24 -0.49
C HIS A 6 17.70 6.33 -1.36
N ARG A 7 17.00 6.73 -2.44
CA ARG A 7 17.45 7.78 -3.38
C ARG A 7 17.43 9.17 -2.76
N ILE A 8 16.55 9.42 -1.80
CA ILE A 8 16.47 10.71 -1.09
C ILE A 8 17.26 10.70 0.23
N GLY A 9 18.14 9.72 0.43
CA GLY A 9 19.00 9.62 1.62
C GLY A 9 18.31 9.09 2.88
N SER A 10 17.06 8.62 2.79
CA SER A 10 16.33 8.01 3.90
C SER A 10 16.59 6.50 3.92
N ASP A 11 17.67 6.12 4.62
CA ASP A 11 18.00 4.73 4.83
C ASP A 11 17.05 4.10 5.86
N MET A 12 16.47 2.96 5.50
CA MET A 12 15.50 2.25 6.33
C MET A 12 16.17 1.43 7.46
N LYS A 13 17.11 2.02 8.21
CA LYS A 13 17.93 1.32 9.21
C LYS A 13 17.09 0.69 10.33
N SER A 14 16.02 1.36 10.74
CA SER A 14 15.06 0.86 11.74
C SER A 14 14.08 -0.18 11.20
N PHE A 15 14.08 -0.47 9.89
CA PHE A 15 13.29 -1.54 9.31
C PHE A 15 13.92 -2.91 9.63
N SER A 16 13.69 -3.36 10.85
CA SER A 16 14.22 -4.60 11.41
C SER A 16 13.23 -5.24 12.38
N GLN A 17 13.35 -6.54 12.62
CA GLN A 17 12.47 -7.26 13.56
C GLN A 17 12.65 -6.85 15.03
N ASN A 18 13.72 -6.13 15.35
CA ASN A 18 13.94 -5.58 16.69
C ASN A 18 13.03 -4.37 16.96
N VAL A 19 12.50 -3.75 15.90
CA VAL A 19 11.69 -2.52 15.97
C VAL A 19 10.27 -2.77 15.47
N LEU A 20 10.13 -3.53 14.38
CA LEU A 20 8.86 -3.82 13.73
C LEU A 20 8.45 -5.27 13.96
N LYS A 21 7.16 -5.47 14.17
CA LYS A 21 6.57 -6.81 14.15
C LYS A 21 6.28 -7.23 12.70
N PRO A 22 6.47 -8.50 12.35
CA PRO A 22 5.99 -9.03 11.09
C PRO A 22 4.50 -8.78 10.91
N MET A 23 4.08 -8.64 9.66
CA MET A 23 2.66 -8.62 9.30
C MET A 23 1.90 -9.79 9.96
N PRO A 24 0.68 -9.59 10.49
CA PRO A 24 -0.10 -10.64 11.10
C PRO A 24 -0.19 -11.90 10.21
N GLY A 25 0.04 -13.07 10.82
CA GLY A 25 0.07 -14.35 10.10
C GLY A 25 1.41 -14.66 9.40
N LYS A 26 2.39 -13.75 9.40
CA LYS A 26 3.75 -14.01 8.85
C LYS A 26 4.75 -14.21 9.99
N LYS A 27 5.69 -15.14 9.80
CA LYS A 27 6.72 -15.47 10.81
C LYS A 27 7.87 -14.49 10.85
N THR A 28 8.21 -13.90 9.70
CA THR A 28 9.36 -13.03 9.52
C THR A 28 8.96 -11.75 8.80
N LEU A 29 9.75 -10.69 8.99
CA LEU A 29 9.57 -9.43 8.29
C LEU A 29 9.84 -9.62 6.78
N GLY A 30 9.02 -9.00 5.95
CA GLY A 30 9.19 -8.90 4.51
C GLY A 30 10.31 -7.91 4.21
N ARG A 31 11.55 -8.39 4.34
CA ARG A 31 12.75 -7.58 4.25
C ARG A 31 13.76 -8.24 3.31
N LEU A 32 14.33 -7.43 2.44
CA LEU A 32 15.50 -7.78 1.64
C LEU A 32 16.54 -6.67 1.70
N ILE A 33 17.76 -6.95 1.25
CA ILE A 33 18.86 -5.98 1.20
C ILE A 33 19.17 -5.68 -0.27
N LEU A 34 19.08 -4.41 -0.67
CA LEU A 34 19.50 -3.93 -2.00
C LEU A 34 20.60 -2.90 -1.81
N GLY A 35 21.75 -3.10 -2.44
CA GLY A 35 22.88 -2.17 -2.33
C GLY A 35 23.30 -1.90 -0.88
N GLY A 36 23.23 -2.92 0.00
CA GLY A 36 23.52 -2.78 1.43
C GLY A 36 22.41 -2.14 2.26
N LYS A 37 21.27 -1.74 1.67
CA LYS A 37 20.18 -1.03 2.34
C LYS A 37 18.94 -1.92 2.53
N ALA A 38 18.33 -1.83 3.71
CA ALA A 38 17.09 -2.55 4.02
C ALA A 38 15.93 -2.06 3.13
N THR A 39 15.14 -3.01 2.62
CA THR A 39 14.04 -2.77 1.70
C THR A 39 12.83 -3.57 2.16
N ALA A 40 11.68 -2.91 2.27
CA ALA A 40 10.41 -3.56 2.59
C ALA A 40 9.85 -4.25 1.34
N THR A 41 9.35 -5.47 1.50
CA THR A 41 8.66 -6.22 0.45
C THR A 41 7.15 -6.31 0.66
N ARG A 42 6.65 -5.78 1.78
CA ARG A 42 5.22 -5.76 2.12
C ARG A 42 4.76 -4.35 2.44
N ALA A 43 3.61 -3.98 1.89
CA ALA A 43 3.00 -2.66 2.11
C ALA A 43 2.68 -2.42 3.59
N TYR A 44 2.10 -3.42 4.27
CA TYR A 44 1.77 -3.35 5.70
C TYR A 44 2.96 -2.95 6.56
N GLU A 45 4.07 -3.66 6.41
CA GLU A 45 5.26 -3.43 7.24
C GLU A 45 5.92 -2.09 6.91
N LEU A 46 5.86 -1.65 5.64
CA LEU A 46 6.31 -0.31 5.26
C LEU A 46 5.45 0.79 5.89
N ALA A 47 4.12 0.60 5.94
CA ALA A 47 3.21 1.51 6.63
C ALA A 47 3.50 1.57 8.13
N GLU A 48 3.72 0.43 8.79
CA GLU A 48 4.14 0.37 10.20
C GLU A 48 5.46 1.09 10.44
N TRP A 49 6.42 0.97 9.51
CA TRP A 49 7.66 1.74 9.58
C TRP A 49 7.45 3.24 9.44
N LEU A 50 6.57 3.70 8.55
CA LEU A 50 6.25 5.11 8.38
C LEU A 50 5.53 5.70 9.61
N LYS A 51 4.77 4.90 10.36
CA LYS A 51 4.17 5.32 11.66
C LYS A 51 5.24 5.72 12.69
N LEU A 52 6.46 5.18 12.57
CA LEU A 52 7.59 5.58 13.41
C LEU A 52 8.14 6.98 13.07
N ARG A 53 7.66 7.61 11.99
CA ARG A 53 8.14 8.90 11.47
C ARG A 53 9.66 8.89 11.23
N PRO A 54 10.15 8.03 10.31
CA PRO A 54 11.56 7.74 10.17
C PRO A 54 12.40 8.84 9.50
N PHE A 55 11.77 9.90 8.99
CA PHE A 55 12.46 11.05 8.41
C PHE A 55 11.71 12.36 8.74
N LEU A 56 12.45 13.48 8.74
CA LEU A 56 11.91 14.81 8.99
C LEU A 56 10.87 15.19 7.94
N GLY A 57 9.82 15.88 8.37
CA GLY A 57 8.71 16.29 7.50
C GLY A 57 7.59 15.25 7.34
N LEU A 58 7.77 14.01 7.82
CA LEU A 58 6.69 13.03 7.84
C LEU A 58 5.81 13.20 9.09
N GLY A 59 4.58 13.66 8.89
CA GLY A 59 3.57 13.80 9.93
C GLY A 59 3.05 12.46 10.48
N LYS A 60 2.05 12.54 11.36
CA LYS A 60 1.25 11.36 11.73
C LYS A 60 0.35 10.98 10.54
N PRO A 61 0.07 9.70 10.30
CA PRO A 61 -0.92 9.33 9.31
C PRO A 61 -2.31 9.77 9.71
N GLU A 62 -3.10 10.17 8.72
CA GLU A 62 -4.53 10.36 8.81
C GLU A 62 -5.24 9.09 8.32
N ASN A 63 -6.26 8.65 9.07
CA ASN A 63 -7.12 7.55 8.62
C ASN A 63 -8.24 8.14 7.75
N ILE A 64 -8.18 7.87 6.46
CA ILE A 64 -9.11 8.39 5.46
C ILE A 64 -10.03 7.30 4.91
N THR A 65 -10.13 6.16 5.59
CA THR A 65 -10.95 5.01 5.17
C THR A 65 -12.38 5.44 4.87
N GLY A 66 -12.93 4.91 3.78
CA GLY A 66 -14.29 5.23 3.33
C GLY A 66 -14.37 5.31 1.80
N GLN A 67 -15.59 5.36 1.28
CA GLN A 67 -15.82 5.55 -0.17
C GLN A 67 -15.40 6.95 -0.66
N ASP A 68 -15.34 7.91 0.26
CA ASP A 68 -14.99 9.32 0.10
C ASP A 68 -13.49 9.60 0.29
N TRP A 69 -12.64 8.57 0.40
CA TRP A 69 -11.21 8.74 0.70
C TRP A 69 -10.48 9.68 -0.27
N GLN A 70 -10.90 9.73 -1.54
CA GLN A 70 -10.29 10.62 -2.55
C GLN A 70 -10.60 12.08 -2.26
N GLU A 71 -11.83 12.39 -1.84
CA GLU A 71 -12.25 13.76 -1.50
C GLU A 71 -11.47 14.27 -0.28
N LYS A 72 -11.19 13.40 0.69
CA LYS A 72 -10.43 13.74 1.91
C LYS A 72 -8.99 14.17 1.65
N ILE A 73 -8.40 13.80 0.52
CA ILE A 73 -7.00 14.10 0.18
C ILE A 73 -6.84 14.83 -1.15
N ASP A 74 -7.95 15.38 -1.66
CA ASP A 74 -7.96 16.12 -2.90
C ASP A 74 -7.01 17.33 -2.82
N GLY A 75 -6.18 17.52 -3.84
CA GLY A 75 -5.17 18.57 -3.87
C GLY A 75 -3.95 18.37 -2.95
N HIS A 76 -3.93 17.35 -2.09
CA HIS A 76 -2.81 17.06 -1.20
C HIS A 76 -1.77 16.14 -1.87
N THR A 77 -0.50 16.26 -1.47
CA THR A 77 0.57 15.33 -1.89
C THR A 77 1.05 14.50 -0.72
N GLY A 78 1.43 13.25 -0.97
CA GLY A 78 1.87 12.41 0.14
C GLY A 78 2.17 10.97 -0.20
N ILE A 79 2.20 10.15 0.84
CA ILE A 79 2.26 8.70 0.76
C ILE A 79 0.90 8.17 1.17
N ILE A 80 0.36 7.22 0.41
CA ILE A 80 -0.93 6.60 0.68
C ILE A 80 -0.78 5.09 0.79
N TYR A 81 -1.45 4.51 1.78
CA TYR A 81 -1.47 3.09 2.08
C TYR A 81 -2.90 2.58 2.08
N PHE A 82 -3.10 1.43 1.45
CA PHE A 82 -4.36 0.70 1.37
C PHE A 82 -4.15 -0.70 1.96
N PHE A 83 -5.05 -1.14 2.84
CA PHE A 83 -4.96 -2.44 3.50
C PHE A 83 -6.23 -3.27 3.36
N GLY A 84 -6.07 -4.56 3.09
CA GLY A 84 -7.14 -5.56 3.20
C GLY A 84 -8.23 -5.43 2.14
N TYR A 85 -7.93 -4.87 0.97
CA TYR A 85 -8.89 -4.70 -0.13
C TYR A 85 -8.85 -5.82 -1.18
N TRP A 86 -7.86 -6.71 -1.10
CA TRP A 86 -7.75 -7.88 -1.98
C TRP A 86 -7.13 -9.07 -1.25
N ARG A 87 -7.36 -10.27 -1.79
CA ARG A 87 -6.93 -11.54 -1.19
C ARG A 87 -5.48 -11.85 -1.54
N GLN A 88 -4.63 -12.04 -0.54
CA GLN A 88 -3.31 -12.64 -0.72
C GLN A 88 -3.34 -14.16 -0.53
N ASP A 89 -2.32 -14.83 -1.08
CA ASP A 89 -2.10 -16.25 -0.84
C ASP A 89 -1.97 -16.55 0.67
N GLY A 90 -2.80 -17.46 1.14
CA GLY A 90 -2.90 -17.86 2.54
C GLY A 90 -3.94 -17.09 3.37
N ASP A 91 -4.63 -16.10 2.80
CA ASP A 91 -5.79 -15.48 3.46
C ASP A 91 -7.00 -16.44 3.47
N SER A 92 -7.74 -16.47 4.58
CA SER A 92 -8.95 -17.29 4.74
C SER A 92 -10.21 -16.44 4.84
N GLY A 93 -11.25 -16.77 4.07
CA GLY A 93 -12.54 -16.07 4.13
C GLY A 93 -12.38 -14.57 3.90
N ASP A 94 -12.88 -13.78 4.85
CA ASP A 94 -12.83 -12.30 4.87
C ASP A 94 -11.56 -11.73 5.51
N ALA A 95 -10.59 -12.57 5.90
CA ALA A 95 -9.31 -12.15 6.46
C ALA A 95 -8.34 -11.65 5.37
N LEU A 96 -8.82 -10.74 4.50
CA LEU A 96 -8.03 -10.09 3.47
C LEU A 96 -6.88 -9.30 4.09
N SER A 97 -5.67 -9.59 3.62
CA SER A 97 -4.42 -8.98 4.08
C SER A 97 -3.67 -8.26 2.95
N GLY A 98 -4.16 -8.37 1.71
CA GLY A 98 -3.64 -7.66 0.54
C GLY A 98 -3.68 -6.15 0.69
N GLY A 99 -2.50 -5.53 0.60
CA GLY A 99 -2.34 -4.07 0.67
C GLY A 99 -1.45 -3.50 -0.42
N HIS A 100 -1.47 -2.18 -0.56
CA HIS A 100 -0.65 -1.41 -1.50
C HIS A 100 -0.20 -0.11 -0.86
N ILE A 101 0.99 0.36 -1.20
CA ILE A 101 1.52 1.63 -0.70
C ILE A 101 2.24 2.36 -1.81
N ASP A 102 1.95 3.64 -1.97
CA ASP A 102 2.38 4.42 -3.12
C ASP A 102 2.56 5.90 -2.79
N LEU A 103 3.11 6.64 -3.74
CA LEU A 103 3.06 8.10 -3.75
C LEU A 103 1.72 8.58 -4.31
N TRP A 104 1.19 9.63 -3.70
CA TRP A 104 0.01 10.36 -4.15
C TRP A 104 0.43 11.74 -4.64
N ASN A 105 0.10 12.06 -5.90
CA ASN A 105 0.50 13.29 -6.56
C ASN A 105 -0.65 14.31 -6.73
N LYS A 106 -1.60 14.34 -5.78
CA LYS A 106 -2.86 15.11 -5.77
C LYS A 106 -4.03 14.43 -6.43
N ASP A 107 -3.80 13.77 -7.56
CA ASP A 107 -4.88 13.21 -8.38
C ASP A 107 -4.76 11.70 -8.59
N THR A 108 -3.53 11.18 -8.55
CA THR A 108 -3.22 9.81 -8.97
C THR A 108 -2.11 9.17 -8.13
N LEU A 109 -2.05 7.84 -8.16
CA LEU A 109 -0.87 7.09 -7.71
C LEU A 109 0.25 7.16 -8.76
N THR A 110 1.45 6.65 -8.44
CA THR A 110 2.58 6.56 -9.39
C THR A 110 2.11 6.00 -10.75
N PRO A 111 2.53 6.58 -11.90
CA PRO A 111 2.05 6.16 -13.21
C PRO A 111 2.20 4.67 -13.48
N SER A 112 1.07 4.02 -13.77
CA SER A 112 0.96 2.62 -14.17
C SER A 112 -0.33 2.39 -14.94
N PHE A 113 -0.48 1.23 -15.58
CA PHE A 113 -1.75 0.84 -16.21
C PHE A 113 -2.91 0.87 -15.21
N ALA A 114 -2.72 0.37 -14.00
CA ALA A 114 -3.75 0.38 -12.95
C ALA A 114 -4.10 1.80 -12.49
N SER A 115 -3.11 2.69 -12.35
CA SER A 115 -3.35 4.11 -12.04
C SER A 115 -4.13 4.80 -13.16
N PHE A 116 -3.77 4.55 -14.42
CA PHE A 116 -4.49 5.10 -15.57
C PHE A 116 -5.96 4.61 -15.59
N TRP A 117 -6.17 3.31 -15.49
CA TRP A 117 -7.52 2.71 -15.46
C TRP A 117 -8.38 3.29 -14.33
N ARG A 118 -7.81 3.41 -13.14
CA ARG A 118 -8.53 3.89 -11.96
C ARG A 118 -8.87 5.37 -12.03
N PHE A 119 -7.87 6.21 -12.28
CA PHE A 119 -8.02 7.65 -12.07
C PHE A 119 -8.30 8.42 -13.36
N ARG A 120 -7.88 7.92 -14.53
CA ARG A 120 -8.15 8.57 -15.82
C ARG A 120 -9.44 8.07 -16.47
N LEU A 121 -9.76 6.78 -16.31
CA LEU A 121 -11.00 6.20 -16.85
C LEU A 121 -12.13 6.09 -15.82
N GLY A 122 -11.87 6.40 -14.54
CA GLY A 122 -12.86 6.34 -13.47
C GLY A 122 -13.34 4.92 -13.13
N ARG A 123 -12.57 3.88 -13.51
CA ARG A 123 -12.97 2.48 -13.32
C ARG A 123 -12.32 1.89 -12.07
N ARG A 124 -13.13 1.52 -11.08
CA ARG A 124 -12.64 1.03 -9.78
C ARG A 124 -12.18 -0.42 -9.82
N THR A 125 -12.79 -1.24 -10.67
CA THR A 125 -12.47 -2.66 -10.81
C THR A 125 -12.20 -3.06 -12.26
N MET A 126 -11.49 -4.17 -12.44
CA MET A 126 -11.34 -4.86 -13.72
C MET A 126 -11.38 -6.38 -13.47
N PRO A 127 -12.42 -7.10 -13.92
CA PRO A 127 -12.54 -8.54 -13.74
C PRO A 127 -11.41 -9.32 -14.42
N ASP A 128 -10.89 -10.35 -13.76
CA ASP A 128 -10.05 -11.36 -14.39
C ASP A 128 -10.94 -12.44 -15.02
N LEU A 129 -11.17 -12.35 -16.33
CA LEU A 129 -11.95 -13.34 -17.07
C LEU A 129 -11.33 -14.74 -17.04
N ARG A 130 -10.02 -14.87 -16.80
CA ARG A 130 -9.35 -16.17 -16.66
C ARG A 130 -9.71 -16.84 -15.35
N SER A 131 -10.04 -16.06 -14.31
CA SER A 131 -10.41 -16.59 -13.00
C SER A 131 -11.70 -17.40 -13.07
N TRP A 132 -12.65 -17.05 -13.94
CA TRP A 132 -13.92 -17.77 -14.10
C TRP A 132 -13.76 -19.24 -14.50
N PHE A 133 -12.62 -19.62 -15.09
CA PHE A 133 -12.30 -21.01 -15.43
C PHE A 133 -11.66 -21.79 -14.27
N ARG A 134 -11.44 -21.15 -13.11
CA ARG A 134 -10.91 -21.77 -11.90
C ARG A 134 -12.04 -21.99 -10.88
N PRO A 135 -12.03 -23.10 -10.13
CA PRO A 135 -13.01 -23.32 -9.06
C PRO A 135 -13.01 -22.15 -8.06
N GLY A 136 -14.16 -21.51 -7.87
CA GLY A 136 -14.31 -20.34 -6.98
C GLY A 136 -13.88 -18.99 -7.57
N GLY A 137 -13.69 -18.91 -8.89
CA GLY A 137 -13.19 -17.72 -9.58
C GLY A 137 -14.13 -16.52 -9.60
N ASN A 138 -13.76 -15.47 -8.88
CA ASN A 138 -14.32 -14.12 -9.02
C ASN A 138 -13.23 -13.09 -8.65
N GLU A 139 -12.07 -13.20 -9.29
CA GLU A 139 -10.91 -12.37 -9.02
C GLU A 139 -10.89 -11.15 -9.95
N ASN A 140 -10.24 -10.07 -9.51
CA ASN A 140 -10.05 -8.87 -10.31
C ASN A 140 -8.56 -8.64 -10.59
N TRP A 141 -8.21 -8.25 -11.82
CA TRP A 141 -6.89 -7.70 -12.14
C TRP A 141 -6.65 -6.35 -11.48
N ILE A 142 -7.72 -5.57 -11.30
CA ILE A 142 -7.72 -4.30 -10.59
C ILE A 142 -8.84 -4.34 -9.56
N SER A 143 -8.50 -4.31 -8.27
CA SER A 143 -9.48 -4.29 -7.18
C SER A 143 -9.85 -2.87 -6.77
N ASP A 144 -11.05 -2.70 -6.20
CA ASP A 144 -11.47 -1.39 -5.69
C ASP A 144 -10.67 -1.02 -4.43
N LEU A 145 -9.96 0.12 -4.46
CA LEU A 145 -9.21 0.61 -3.31
C LEU A 145 -10.12 1.09 -2.18
N ALA A 146 -11.34 1.53 -2.51
CA ALA A 146 -12.33 1.95 -1.52
C ALA A 146 -12.87 0.77 -0.70
N ALA A 147 -12.62 -0.47 -1.12
CA ALA A 147 -12.92 -1.68 -0.35
C ALA A 147 -11.84 -2.00 0.71
N SER A 148 -10.86 -1.12 0.92
CA SER A 148 -9.85 -1.29 1.97
C SER A 148 -10.46 -1.24 3.36
N LYS A 149 -9.98 -2.12 4.24
CA LYS A 149 -10.27 -2.09 5.68
C LYS A 149 -9.63 -0.91 6.39
N GLU A 150 -8.49 -0.45 5.86
CA GLU A 150 -7.78 0.73 6.33
C GLU A 150 -7.15 1.46 5.15
N ILE A 151 -7.30 2.77 5.13
CA ILE A 151 -6.59 3.68 4.24
C ILE A 151 -5.89 4.73 5.09
N LEU A 152 -4.56 4.78 5.01
CA LEU A 152 -3.75 5.77 5.72
C LEU A 152 -3.08 6.71 4.74
N PHE A 153 -3.08 8.00 5.07
CA PHE A 153 -2.42 9.03 4.29
C PHE A 153 -1.41 9.79 5.15
N TRP A 154 -0.19 9.93 4.64
CA TRP A 154 0.83 10.83 5.19
C TRP A 154 1.01 11.98 4.21
N GLU A 155 0.50 13.14 4.58
CA GLU A 155 0.78 14.36 3.82
C GLU A 155 2.28 14.67 3.86
N VAL A 156 2.85 15.00 2.71
CA VAL A 156 4.23 15.45 2.54
C VAL A 156 4.18 16.85 1.95
N ARG A 157 4.79 17.81 2.67
CA ARG A 157 4.87 19.22 2.32
C ARG A 157 6.31 19.65 2.09
#